data_AF-A0A1I5XD76-F1
#
_entry.id   AF-A0A1I5XD76-F1
#
_cell.length_a   1.000
_cell.length_b   1.000
_cell.length_c   1.000
_cell.angle_alpha   90.00
_cell.angle_beta   90.00
_cell.angle_gamma   90.00
#
_symmetry.space_group_name_H-M   'P 1'
#
loop_
_entity.id
_entity.type
_entity.pdbx_description
1 polymer ?
#
loop_
_entity_poly.entity_id
_entity_poly.type
_entity_poly.pdbx_seq_one_letter_code
_entity_poly.pdbx_strand_id
1 'polypeptide(L)'
;MTDKKKGLKELLSFYEEVLSLPHRSEIKREIRDEDDLFLLLCFSELLGIPNPVSYYTMELYPEMIERFHDWHLRMGMEKSPLNGVRCC
;
A
#
# COMPACT_ATOMS: atom_id res chain seq x y z
N MET A 1 37.62 -7.26 25.61
CA MET A 1 36.85 -8.29 24.87
C MET A 1 35.54 -7.79 24.26
N THR A 2 35.10 -6.55 24.54
CA THR A 2 33.84 -5.95 24.06
C THR A 2 33.90 -5.40 22.63
N ASP A 3 35.08 -5.03 22.17
CA ASP A 3 35.32 -4.35 20.89
C ASP A 3 35.18 -5.27 19.66
N LYS A 4 35.81 -6.46 19.67
CA LYS A 4 35.66 -7.49 18.62
C LYS A 4 34.22 -7.98 18.43
N LYS A 5 33.40 -7.97 19.48
CA LYS A 5 31.98 -8.34 19.41
C LYS A 5 31.15 -7.29 18.67
N LYS A 6 31.58 -6.03 18.67
CA LYS A 6 30.92 -4.93 17.96
C LYS A 6 31.16 -5.04 16.46
N GLY A 7 32.41 -5.24 16.05
CA GLY A 7 32.76 -5.41 14.63
C GLY A 7 32.15 -6.66 13.97
N LEU A 8 31.99 -7.77 14.71
CA LEU A 8 31.30 -8.95 14.18
C LEU A 8 29.80 -8.70 13.94
N LYS A 9 29.14 -7.96 14.85
CA LYS A 9 27.73 -7.59 14.70
C LYS A 9 27.51 -6.65 13.53
N GLU A 10 28.41 -5.68 13.33
CA GLU A 10 28.37 -4.74 12.21
C GLU A 10 28.54 -5.48 10.87
N LEU A 11 29.48 -6.42 10.77
CA LEU A 11 29.65 -7.25 9.57
C LEU A 11 28.43 -8.14 9.28
N LEU A 12 27.83 -8.73 10.31
CA LEU A 12 26.59 -9.52 10.15
C LEU A 12 25.43 -8.64 9.67
N SER A 13 25.25 -7.46 10.26
CA SER A 13 24.18 -6.54 9.84
C SER A 13 24.35 -6.05 8.41
N PHE A 14 25.60 -5.79 7.97
CA PHE A 14 25.89 -5.43 6.59
C PHE A 14 25.59 -6.59 5.62
N TYR A 15 25.92 -7.82 6.01
CA TYR A 15 25.63 -9.00 5.20
C TYR A 15 24.12 -9.25 5.06
N GLU A 16 23.36 -9.13 6.15
CA GLU A 16 21.89 -9.17 6.11
C GLU A 16 21.31 -8.06 5.23
N GLU A 17 21.85 -6.84 5.33
CA GLU A 17 21.40 -5.73 4.50
C GLU A 17 21.62 -6.00 3.02
N VAL A 18 22.82 -6.45 2.63
CA VAL A 18 23.16 -6.81 1.24
C VAL A 18 22.25 -7.92 0.69
N LEU A 19 21.93 -8.94 1.48
CA LEU A 19 20.99 -10.00 1.09
C LEU A 19 19.53 -9.51 0.97
N SER A 20 19.14 -8.53 1.80
CA SER A 20 17.79 -7.96 1.76
C SER A 20 17.55 -7.04 0.56
N LEU A 21 18.60 -6.40 0.02
CA LEU A 21 18.51 -5.37 -1.02
C LEU A 21 17.68 -5.78 -2.26
N PRO A 22 17.88 -6.96 -2.87
CA PRO A 22 17.11 -7.36 -4.06
C PRO A 22 15.61 -7.51 -3.74
N HIS A 23 15.31 -8.08 -2.57
CA HIS A 23 13.96 -8.40 -2.13
C HIS A 23 13.16 -7.16 -1.72
N ARG A 24 13.81 -6.05 -1.36
CA ARG A 24 13.09 -4.82 -0.96
C ARG A 24 12.22 -4.24 -2.06
N SER A 25 12.60 -4.41 -3.33
CA SER A 25 11.83 -3.91 -4.47
C SER A 25 10.54 -4.73 -4.66
N GLU A 26 10.67 -6.06 -4.67
CA GLU A 26 9.55 -7.00 -4.75
C GLU A 26 8.58 -6.84 -3.57
N ILE A 27 9.10 -6.73 -2.34
CA ILE A 27 8.27 -6.52 -1.15
C ILE A 27 7.46 -5.22 -1.26
N LYS A 28 8.09 -4.13 -1.72
CA LYS A 28 7.37 -2.85 -1.91
C LYS A 28 6.30 -2.93 -2.98
N ARG A 29 6.52 -3.76 -4.02
CA ARG A 29 5.54 -3.99 -5.05
C ARG A 29 4.35 -4.78 -4.50
N GLU A 30 4.61 -5.86 -3.78
CA GLU A 30 3.55 -6.67 -3.18
C GLU A 30 2.68 -5.86 -2.22
N ILE A 31 3.31 -5.07 -1.32
CA ILE A 31 2.57 -4.18 -0.40
C ILE A 31 1.70 -3.19 -1.19
N ARG A 32 2.20 -2.67 -2.32
CA ARG A 32 1.42 -1.75 -3.15
C ARG A 32 0.25 -2.46 -3.84
N ASP A 33 0.46 -3.66 -4.35
CA ASP A 33 -0.58 -4.46 -4.99
C ASP A 33 -1.67 -4.85 -3.98
N GLU A 34 -1.30 -5.17 -2.73
CA GLU A 34 -2.22 -5.37 -1.60
C GLU A 34 -3.01 -4.09 -1.25
N ASP A 35 -2.34 -2.94 -1.16
CA ASP A 35 -2.98 -1.65 -0.90
C ASP A 35 -3.97 -1.27 -2.01
N ASP A 36 -3.59 -1.47 -3.28
CA ASP A 36 -4.44 -1.17 -4.43
C ASP A 36 -5.67 -2.11 -4.48
N LEU A 37 -5.51 -3.38 -4.10
CA LEU A 37 -6.62 -4.35 -3.94
C LEU A 37 -7.55 -3.95 -2.79
N PHE A 38 -7.01 -3.50 -1.67
CA PHE A 38 -7.79 -3.04 -0.53
C PHE A 38 -8.67 -1.84 -0.91
N LEU A 39 -8.08 -0.84 -1.57
CA LEU A 39 -8.81 0.33 -2.05
C LEU A 39 -9.87 -0.04 -3.09
N LEU A 40 -9.57 -0.99 -3.97
CA LEU A 40 -10.56 -1.54 -4.90
C LEU A 40 -11.77 -2.12 -4.15
N LEU A 41 -11.56 -2.89 -3.09
CA LEU A 41 -12.65 -3.45 -2.29
C LEU A 41 -13.45 -2.36 -1.58
N CYS A 42 -12.79 -1.39 -0.97
CA CYS A 42 -13.47 -0.27 -0.32
C CYS A 42 -14.30 0.54 -1.31
N PHE A 43 -13.82 0.78 -2.52
CA PHE A 43 -14.51 1.63 -3.51
C PHE A 43 -15.25 0.87 -4.60
N SER A 44 -15.38 -0.46 -4.48
CA SER A 44 -15.98 -1.31 -5.53
C SER A 44 -17.43 -0.93 -5.82
N GLU A 45 -18.18 -0.48 -4.82
CA GLU A 45 -19.57 -0.04 -4.98
C GLU A 45 -19.70 1.18 -5.89
N LEU A 46 -18.72 2.09 -5.84
CA LEU A 46 -18.68 3.25 -6.73
C LEU A 46 -18.41 2.86 -8.18
N LEU A 47 -17.72 1.73 -8.38
CA LEU A 47 -17.50 1.11 -9.69
C LEU A 47 -18.70 0.27 -10.15
N GLY A 48 -19.76 0.16 -9.34
CA GLY A 48 -20.93 -0.67 -9.62
C GLY A 48 -20.71 -2.16 -9.32
N ILE A 49 -19.62 -2.52 -8.63
CA ILE A 49 -19.33 -3.88 -8.19
C ILE A 49 -19.90 -4.07 -6.79
N PRO A 50 -20.89 -4.96 -6.59
CA PRO A 50 -21.52 -5.15 -5.29
C PRO A 50 -20.51 -5.68 -4.25
N ASN A 51 -20.37 -4.99 -3.11
CA ASN A 51 -19.51 -5.42 -2.02
C ASN A 51 -20.34 -5.94 -0.83
N PRO A 52 -20.22 -7.23 -0.46
CA PRO A 52 -20.95 -7.78 0.68
C PRO A 52 -20.52 -7.22 2.05
N VAL A 53 -19.37 -6.54 2.12
CA VAL A 53 -18.74 -6.02 3.35
C VAL A 53 -18.76 -4.49 3.41
N SER A 54 -19.38 -3.80 2.44
CA SER A 54 -19.36 -2.32 2.36
C SER A 54 -19.74 -1.63 3.67
N TYR A 55 -20.78 -2.15 4.32
CA TYR A 55 -21.28 -1.62 5.59
C TYR A 55 -20.19 -1.51 6.67
N TYR A 56 -19.29 -2.50 6.75
CA TYR A 56 -18.21 -2.51 7.73
C TYR A 56 -17.02 -1.64 7.29
N THR A 57 -16.80 -1.50 5.99
CA THR A 57 -15.69 -0.71 5.46
C THR A 57 -15.96 0.79 5.42
N MET A 58 -17.22 1.21 5.61
CA MET A 58 -17.62 2.62 5.55
C MET A 58 -16.89 3.50 6.58
N GLU A 59 -16.57 2.96 7.75
CA GLU A 59 -15.80 3.67 8.78
C GLU A 59 -14.36 3.98 8.36
N LEU A 60 -13.81 3.23 7.40
CA LEU A 60 -12.44 3.39 6.91
C LEU A 60 -12.34 4.44 5.80
N TYR A 61 -13.47 4.83 5.19
CA TYR A 61 -13.49 5.74 4.05
C TYR A 61 -12.83 7.10 4.32
N PRO A 62 -13.00 7.74 5.50
CA PRO A 62 -12.38 9.03 5.78
C PRO A 62 -10.85 9.01 5.72
N GLU A 63 -10.21 7.90 6.12
CA GLU A 63 -8.76 7.75 6.04
C GLU A 63 -8.32 7.39 4.61
N MET A 64 -9.09 6.53 3.95
CA MET A 64 -8.77 6.04 2.60
C MET A 64 -8.95 7.11 1.52
N ILE A 65 -9.84 8.09 1.75
CA ILE A 65 -10.10 9.17 0.78
C ILE A 65 -8.86 10.01 0.50
N GLU A 66 -7.95 10.16 1.48
CA GLU A 66 -6.70 10.90 1.31
C GLU A 66 -5.76 10.20 0.31
N ARG A 67 -5.78 8.87 0.30
CA ARG A 67 -4.95 8.03 -0.59
C ARG A 67 -5.61 7.75 -1.94
N PHE A 68 -6.89 8.09 -2.06
CA PHE A 68 -7.70 7.79 -3.25
C PHE A 68 -7.15 8.44 -4.52
N HIS A 69 -6.70 9.71 -4.42
CA HIS A 69 -6.18 10.45 -5.58
C HIS A 69 -5.05 9.71 -6.27
N ASP A 70 -4.06 9.27 -5.50
CA ASP A 70 -2.90 8.56 -6.05
C ASP A 70 -3.28 7.17 -6.57
N TRP A 71 -4.26 6.51 -5.93
CA TRP A 71 -4.73 5.20 -6.36
C TRP A 71 -5.48 5.25 -7.69
N HIS A 72 -6.47 6.14 -7.87
CA HIS A 72 -7.24 6.15 -9.13
C HIS A 72 -6.36 6.56 -10.33
N LEU A 73 -5.35 7.42 -10.10
CA LEU A 73 -4.33 7.73 -11.11
C LEU A 73 -3.47 6.51 -11.45
N ARG A 74 -3.04 5.72 -10.46
CA ARG A 74 -2.30 4.46 -10.68
C ARG A 74 -3.14 3.43 -11.43
N MET A 75 -4.44 3.37 -11.15
CA MET A 75 -5.39 2.51 -11.85
C MET A 75 -5.68 2.97 -13.29
N GLY A 76 -5.14 4.13 -13.71
CA GLY A 76 -5.31 4.66 -15.06
C GLY A 76 -6.70 5.22 -15.33
N MET A 77 -7.44 5.63 -14.29
CA MET A 77 -8.77 6.20 -14.43
C MET A 77 -8.68 7.68 -14.85
N GLU A 78 -9.33 8.05 -15.95
CA GLU A 78 -9.34 9.46 -16.40
C GLU A 78 -10.13 10.39 -15.46
N LYS A 79 -11.15 9.84 -14.79
CA LYS A 79 -11.99 10.57 -13.84
C LYS A 79 -12.22 9.73 -12.59
N SER A 80 -12.30 10.43 -11.47
CA SER A 80 -12.71 9.83 -10.20
C SER A 80 -14.12 9.22 -10.31
N PRO A 81 -14.32 7.97 -9.87
CA PRO A 81 -15.64 7.36 -9.72
C PRO A 81 -16.45 7.95 -8.56
N LEU A 82 -15.87 8.84 -7.74
CA LEU A 82 -16.59 9.53 -6.67
C LEU A 82 -17.47 10.64 -7.25
N ASN A 83 -18.79 10.39 -7.29
CA ASN A 83 -19.76 11.38 -7.78
C ASN A 83 -19.96 12.57 -6.81
N GLY A 84 -19.66 12.40 -5.52
CA GLY A 84 -19.90 13.41 -4.46
C GLY A 84 -18.68 14.24 -4.07
N VAL A 85 -17.47 13.78 -4.38
CA VAL A 85 -16.21 14.44 -4.04
C VAL A 85 -15.41 14.60 -5.31
N ARG A 86 -15.10 15.85 -5.69
CA ARG A 86 -14.24 16.13 -6.84
C ARG A 86 -12.81 15.77 -6.47
N CYS A 87 -12.40 14.58 -6.87
CA CYS A 87 -11.00 14.22 -6.95
C CYS A 87 -10.58 14.48 -8.41
N CYS A 88 -9.80 15.55 -8.61
CA CYS A 88 -9.54 16.29 -9.86
C CYS A 88 -10.63 17.30 -10.26
#